data_AF-A0AAJ1TLS4-F1
#
_entry.id   AF-A0AAJ1TLS4-F1
#
_cell.length_a   1.000
_cell.length_b   1.000
_cell.length_c   1.000
_cell.angle_alpha   90.00
_cell.angle_beta   90.00
_cell.angle_gamma   90.00
#
_symmetry.space_group_name_H-M   'P 1'
#
loop_
_entity.id
_entity.type
_entity.pdbx_description
1 polymer ?
#
loop_
_entity_poly.entity_id
_entity_poly.type
_entity_poly.pdbx_seq_one_letter_code
_entity_poly.pdbx_strand_id
1 'polypeptide(L)'
;MPERSELPESQESIGRRLRETREAFNLSPREFYEVVGFSKTQLENYEAGRRLMKPAMAVLVINAFPAAKLDFNWLYHGDLAGTSHDFATRIIARRRSERAA
;
A
#
# COMPACT_ATOMS: atom_id res chain seq x y z
N MET A 1 -12.76 -18.08 -12.24
CA MET A 1 -11.37 -17.58 -12.25
C MET A 1 -11.45 -16.10 -11.95
N PRO A 2 -10.69 -15.58 -10.98
CA PRO A 2 -10.67 -14.14 -10.69
C PRO A 2 -10.20 -13.36 -11.92
N GLU A 3 -10.66 -12.11 -12.06
CA GLU A 3 -10.20 -11.23 -13.12
C GLU A 3 -8.72 -10.87 -12.89
N ARG A 4 -7.91 -10.61 -13.93
CA ARG A 4 -6.48 -10.30 -13.75
C ARG A 4 -6.24 -9.08 -12.85
N SER A 5 -7.17 -8.14 -12.83
CA SER A 5 -7.22 -6.96 -11.95
C SER A 5 -7.39 -7.32 -10.47
N GLU A 6 -8.01 -8.46 -10.17
CA GLU A 6 -8.30 -8.95 -8.81
C GLU A 6 -7.21 -9.86 -8.25
N LEU A 7 -6.23 -10.26 -9.08
CA LEU A 7 -5.07 -11.01 -8.59
C LEU A 7 -4.31 -10.16 -7.56
N PRO A 8 -3.81 -10.77 -6.47
CA PRO A 8 -3.06 -10.04 -5.46
C PRO A 8 -1.90 -9.26 -6.06
N GLU A 9 -1.15 -9.86 -6.98
CA GLU A 9 0.01 -9.29 -7.65
C GLU A 9 -0.32 -8.33 -8.81
N SER A 10 -1.60 -8.04 -9.06
CA SER A 10 -1.99 -7.06 -10.08
C SER A 10 -1.53 -5.65 -9.70
N GLN A 11 -1.27 -4.80 -10.68
CA GLN A 11 -0.89 -3.41 -10.44
C GLN A 11 -2.00 -2.63 -9.73
N GLU A 12 -3.27 -2.96 -9.97
CA GLU A 12 -4.43 -2.37 -9.31
C GLU A 12 -4.51 -2.78 -7.83
N SER A 13 -4.27 -4.06 -7.52
CA SER A 13 -4.25 -4.57 -6.15
C SER A 13 -3.06 -4.00 -5.37
N ILE A 14 -1.88 -3.92 -5.99
CA ILE A 14 -0.69 -3.30 -5.40
C ILE A 14 -0.94 -1.81 -5.15
N GLY A 15 -1.49 -1.10 -6.14
CA GLY A 15 -1.83 0.32 -6.03
C GLY A 15 -2.81 0.61 -4.90
N ARG A 16 -3.84 -0.23 -4.76
CA ARG A 16 -4.80 -0.15 -3.65
C ARG A 16 -4.12 -0.32 -2.30
N ARG A 17 -3.24 -1.31 -2.14
CA ARG A 17 -2.53 -1.53 -0.87
C ARG A 17 -1.52 -0.43 -0.56
N LEU A 18 -0.91 0.18 -1.57
CA LEU A 18 -0.08 1.38 -1.39
C LEU A 18 -0.92 2.54 -0.83
N ARG A 19 -2.12 2.75 -1.39
CA ARG A 19 -3.07 3.74 -0.89
C ARG A 19 -3.56 3.43 0.53
N GLU A 20 -3.91 2.18 0.81
CA GLU A 20 -4.30 1.74 2.16
C GLU A 20 -3.16 1.98 3.16
N THR A 21 -1.91 1.76 2.76
CA THR A 21 -0.73 2.05 3.59
C THR A 21 -0.66 3.53 3.91
N ARG A 22 -0.74 4.41 2.90
CA ARG A 22 -0.75 5.86 3.09
C ARG A 22 -1.85 6.32 4.05
N GLU A 23 -3.06 5.81 3.82
CA GLU A 23 -4.23 6.19 4.61
C GLU A 23 -4.19 5.64 6.04
N ALA A 24 -3.54 4.49 6.28
CA ALA A 24 -3.30 3.96 7.63
C ALA A 24 -2.35 4.82 8.48
N PHE A 25 -1.52 5.64 7.84
CA PHE A 25 -0.71 6.67 8.50
C PHE A 25 -1.38 8.05 8.52
N ASN A 26 -2.62 8.18 8.02
CA ASN A 26 -3.33 9.45 7.87
C ASN A 26 -2.55 10.50 7.06
N LEU A 27 -1.74 10.06 6.10
CA LEU A 27 -0.94 10.95 5.26
C LEU A 27 -1.73 11.38 4.02
N SER A 28 -1.64 12.66 3.71
CA SER A 28 -2.02 13.16 2.39
C SER A 28 -1.11 12.55 1.31
N PRO A 29 -1.55 12.49 0.03
CA PRO A 29 -0.69 12.05 -1.06
C PRO A 29 0.65 12.79 -1.10
N ARG A 30 0.63 14.09 -0.75
CA ARG A 30 1.82 14.93 -0.69
C ARG A 30 2.82 14.47 0.35
N GLU A 31 2.40 14.36 1.59
CA GLU A 31 3.26 13.95 2.69
C GLU A 31 3.83 12.55 2.42
N PHE A 32 3.02 11.66 1.83
CA PHE A 32 3.45 10.30 1.53
C PHE A 32 4.57 10.25 0.49
N TYR A 33 4.42 10.92 -0.67
CA TYR A 33 5.49 10.89 -1.67
C TYR A 33 6.75 11.59 -1.16
N GLU A 34 6.63 12.63 -0.32
CA GLU A 34 7.77 13.33 0.28
C GLU A 34 8.53 12.41 1.25
N VAL A 35 7.81 11.68 2.12
CA VAL A 35 8.41 10.74 3.09
C VAL A 35 9.05 9.54 2.40
N VAL A 36 8.40 8.98 1.38
CA VAL A 36 8.90 7.80 0.65
C VAL A 36 10.01 8.16 -0.36
N GLY A 37 10.08 9.41 -0.80
CA GLY A 37 11.01 9.85 -1.86
C GLY A 37 10.51 9.55 -3.28
N PHE A 38 9.18 9.51 -3.47
CA PHE A 38 8.56 9.41 -4.78
C PHE A 38 8.32 10.81 -5.37
N SER A 39 8.17 10.88 -6.70
CA SER A 39 7.51 12.03 -7.31
C SER A 39 6.00 11.92 -7.16
N LYS A 40 5.29 13.06 -7.16
CA LYS A 40 3.82 13.11 -7.18
C LYS A 40 3.23 12.18 -8.25
N THR A 41 3.75 12.28 -9.47
CA THR A 41 3.30 11.48 -10.63
C THR A 41 3.57 9.99 -10.47
N GLN A 42 4.66 9.60 -9.78
CA GLN A 42 4.89 8.19 -9.46
C GLN A 42 3.81 7.66 -8.53
N LEU A 43 3.54 8.36 -7.43
CA LEU A 43 2.51 7.95 -6.48
C LEU A 43 1.13 7.85 -7.15
N GLU A 44 0.73 8.87 -7.92
CA GLU A 44 -0.56 8.89 -8.62
C GLU A 44 -0.71 7.70 -9.58
N ASN A 45 0.33 7.36 -10.34
CA ASN A 45 0.27 6.23 -11.27
C ASN A 45 0.23 4.88 -10.55
N TYR A 46 0.90 4.75 -9.41
CA TYR A 46 0.86 3.53 -8.61
C TYR A 46 -0.50 3.36 -7.94
N GLU A 47 -1.00 4.36 -7.19
CA GLU A 47 -2.28 4.26 -6.49
C GLU A 47 -3.47 4.06 -7.45
N ALA A 48 -3.41 4.65 -8.65
CA ALA A 48 -4.42 4.46 -9.68
C ALA A 48 -4.32 3.12 -10.42
N GLY A 49 -3.32 2.29 -10.10
CA GLY A 49 -3.07 1.02 -10.79
C GLY A 49 -2.65 1.19 -12.25
N ARG A 50 -2.21 2.38 -12.68
CA ARG A 50 -1.79 2.64 -14.07
C ARG A 50 -0.41 2.10 -14.38
N ARG A 51 0.38 1.82 -13.34
CA ARG A 51 1.76 1.35 -13.47
C ARG A 51 2.09 0.35 -12.37
N LEU A 52 2.68 -0.77 -12.76
CA LEU A 52 3.25 -1.73 -11.81
C LEU A 52 4.41 -1.12 -11.03
N MET A 53 4.32 -1.15 -9.70
CA MET A 53 5.41 -0.75 -8.82
C MET A 53 6.53 -1.79 -8.86
N LYS A 54 7.74 -1.36 -9.20
CA LYS A 54 8.92 -2.22 -9.22
C LYS A 54 9.36 -2.58 -7.79
N PRO A 55 9.96 -3.76 -7.54
CA PRO A 55 10.44 -4.14 -6.21
C PRO A 55 11.38 -3.10 -5.57
N ALA A 56 12.26 -2.48 -6.34
CA ALA A 56 13.14 -1.41 -5.85
C ALA A 56 12.36 -0.21 -5.27
N MET A 57 11.18 0.10 -5.81
CA MET A 57 10.32 1.17 -5.28
C MET A 57 9.58 0.72 -4.02
N ALA A 58 9.21 -0.57 -3.93
CA ALA A 58 8.61 -1.13 -2.72
C ALA A 58 9.58 -1.08 -1.53
N VAL A 59 10.89 -1.27 -1.77
CA VAL A 59 11.93 -1.09 -0.74
C VAL A 59 11.89 0.32 -0.13
N LEU A 60 11.66 1.36 -0.94
CA LEU A 60 11.55 2.73 -0.43
C LEU A 60 10.35 2.89 0.52
N VAL A 61 9.19 2.33 0.16
CA VAL A 61 8.00 2.35 1.02
C VAL A 61 8.26 1.59 2.32
N ILE A 62 8.86 0.40 2.23
CA ILE A 62 9.18 -0.43 3.40
C ILE A 62 10.10 0.32 4.38
N ASN A 63 11.15 0.94 3.85
CA ASN A 63 12.14 1.65 4.66
C ASN A 63 11.62 2.97 5.25
N ALA A 64 10.60 3.59 4.63
CA ALA A 64 9.99 4.82 5.11
C ALA A 64 9.21 4.63 6.42
N PHE A 65 8.74 3.41 6.72
CA PHE A 65 7.88 3.13 7.87
C PHE A 65 8.36 1.92 8.71
N PRO A 66 9.57 1.99 9.32
CA PRO A 66 10.18 0.85 9.99
C PRO A 66 9.36 0.32 11.18
N ALA A 67 8.66 1.19 11.91
CA ALA A 67 7.80 0.80 13.04
C ALA A 67 6.62 -0.08 12.62
N ALA A 68 6.15 0.05 11.37
CA ALA A 68 5.06 -0.75 10.85
C ALA A 68 5.51 -2.12 10.33
N LYS A 69 6.83 -2.36 10.21
CA LYS A 69 7.41 -3.60 9.68
C LYS A 69 6.75 -4.01 8.35
N LEU A 70 6.57 -3.05 7.45
CA LEU A 70 6.04 -3.34 6.12
C LEU A 70 6.97 -4.31 5.40
N ASP A 71 6.39 -5.22 4.61
CA ASP A 71 7.15 -6.17 3.81
C ASP A 71 6.55 -6.33 2.41
N PHE A 72 7.18 -7.17 1.59
CA PHE A 72 6.69 -7.49 0.26
C PHE A 72 5.38 -8.27 0.29
N ASN A 73 5.14 -9.10 1.33
CA ASN A 73 3.92 -9.88 1.45
C ASN A 73 2.70 -8.98 1.59
N TRP A 74 2.81 -7.91 2.38
CA TRP A 74 1.77 -6.89 2.45
C TRP A 74 1.58 -6.20 1.10
N LEU A 75 2.63 -5.61 0.53
CA LEU A 75 2.49 -4.77 -0.66
C LEU A 75 2.04 -5.55 -1.91
N TYR A 76 2.54 -6.77 -2.11
CA TYR A 76 2.28 -7.57 -3.32
C TYR A 76 1.20 -8.63 -3.15
N HIS A 77 0.99 -9.15 -1.93
CA HIS A 77 0.05 -10.25 -1.70
C HIS A 77 -1.10 -9.88 -0.75
N GLY A 78 -1.01 -8.74 -0.07
CA GLY A 78 -2.03 -8.29 0.89
C GLY A 78 -2.04 -9.07 2.20
N ASP A 79 -0.96 -9.81 2.48
CA ASP A 79 -0.80 -10.54 3.73
C ASP A 79 -0.22 -9.62 4.82
N LEU A 80 -0.92 -9.51 5.94
CA LEU A 80 -0.54 -8.67 7.08
C LEU A 80 0.34 -9.41 8.10
N ALA A 81 0.56 -10.73 7.95
CA ALA A 81 1.22 -11.56 8.95
C ALA A 81 2.64 -11.09 9.32
N GLY A 82 3.37 -10.48 8.37
CA GLY A 82 4.71 -9.93 8.58
C GLY A 82 4.74 -8.53 9.21
N THR A 83 3.59 -7.85 9.27
CA THR A 83 3.50 -6.45 9.69
C THR A 83 3.33 -6.27 11.20
N SER A 84 3.54 -5.06 11.69
CA SER A 84 3.27 -4.71 13.08
C SER A 84 1.78 -4.85 13.42
N HIS A 85 1.48 -5.28 14.65
CA HIS A 85 0.11 -5.43 15.15
C HIS A 85 -0.71 -4.13 15.04
N ASP A 86 -0.10 -2.99 15.37
CA ASP A 86 -0.74 -1.69 15.28
C ASP A 86 -1.12 -1.35 13.83
N PHE A 87 -0.19 -1.56 12.88
CA PHE A 87 -0.46 -1.35 11.46
C PHE A 87 -1.56 -2.27 10.95
N ALA A 88 -1.48 -3.57 11.22
CA ALA A 88 -2.49 -4.54 10.81
C ALA A 88 -3.88 -4.18 11.35
N THR A 89 -3.95 -3.74 12.61
CA THR A 89 -5.22 -3.32 13.25
C THR A 89 -5.83 -2.12 12.54
N ARG A 90 -5.02 -1.12 12.18
CA ARG A 90 -5.49 0.06 11.42
C ARG A 90 -6.05 -0.31 10.06
N ILE A 91 -5.36 -1.19 9.32
CA ILE A 91 -5.83 -1.69 8.02
C ILE A 91 -7.15 -2.45 8.15
N ILE A 92 -7.26 -3.36 9.12
CA ILE A 92 -8.48 -4.16 9.35
C ILE A 92 -9.65 -3.24 9.73
N ALA A 93 -9.42 -2.28 10.63
CA ALA A 93 -10.44 -1.32 11.04
C ALA A 93 -10.93 -0.50 9.85
N ARG A 94 -10.02 0.00 9.01
CA ARG A 94 -10.36 0.77 7.80
C ARG A 94 -11.19 -0.03 6.81
N ARG A 95 -10.77 -1.25 6.47
CA ARG A 95 -11.50 -2.13 5.54
C ARG A 95 -12.91 -2.47 6.04
N ARG A 96 -13.11 -2.56 7.35
CA ARG A 96 -14.45 -2.76 7.94
C ARG A 96 -15.33 -1.53 7.74
N SER A 97 -14.79 -0.33 7.97
CA SER A 97 -15.52 0.93 7.76
C SER A 97 -15.92 1.13 6.29
N GLU A 98 -15.04 0.82 5.34
CA GLU A 98 -15.32 0.93 3.91
C GLU A 98 -16.39 -0.04 3.41
N ARG A 99 -16.56 -1.19 4.06
CA ARG A 99 -17.62 -2.17 3.72
C ARG A 99 -18.98 -1.81 4.34
N ALA A 100 -18.99 -0.95 5.34
CA ALA A 100 -20.20 -0.53 6.04
C ALA A 100 -20.81 0.77 5.45
N ALA A 101 -20.07 1.47 4.59
CA ALA A 101 -20.48 2.67 3.87
C ALA A 101 -21.00 2.32 2.46
#